data_AF-A0A9N9K1M0-F1
#
_entry.id   AF-A0A9N9K1M0-F1
#
_cell.length_a   1.000
_cell.length_b   1.000
_cell.length_c   1.000
_cell.angle_alpha   90.00
_cell.angle_beta   90.00
_cell.angle_gamma   90.00
#
_symmetry.space_group_name_H-M   'P 1'
#
loop_
_entity.id
_entity.type
_entity.pdbx_description
1 polymer ?
#
loop_
_entity_poly.entity_id
_entity_poly.type
_entity_poly.pdbx_seq_one_letter_code
_entity_poly.pdbx_strand_id
1 'polypeptide(L)' 'IGMALTDSLDELIQTSHIDPQLAMKVLLQAGHLHTYRFCDEVWTFIIKNPNFKLENEQVHVDKIKIVA' A
#
# COMPACT_ATOMS: atom_id res chain seq x y z
N ILE A 1 5.12 -16.79 6.76
CA ILE A 1 5.02 -15.30 6.81
C ILE A 1 4.75 -14.70 5.42
N GLY A 2 5.14 -15.33 4.31
CA GLY A 2 4.92 -14.79 2.96
C GLY A 2 3.54 -14.99 2.31
N MET A 3 2.55 -15.62 2.98
CA MET A 3 1.23 -15.85 2.36
C MET A 3 0.36 -14.58 2.38
N ALA A 4 0.26 -13.90 3.52
CA ALA A 4 -0.60 -12.70 3.65
C ALA A 4 -0.21 -11.55 2.70
N LEU A 5 1.10 -11.35 2.45
CA LEU A 5 1.57 -10.31 1.52
C LEU A 5 1.25 -10.66 0.07
N THR A 6 1.37 -11.95 -0.29
CA THR A 6 1.08 -12.46 -1.63
C THR A 6 -0.42 -12.40 -1.91
N ASP A 7 -1.25 -12.82 -0.96
CA ASP A 7 -2.72 -12.77 -1.09
C ASP A 7 -3.22 -11.32 -1.22
N SER A 8 -2.62 -10.40 -0.45
CA SER A 8 -3.01 -8.99 -0.53
C SER A 8 -2.50 -8.31 -1.81
N LEU A 9 -1.36 -8.74 -2.36
CA LEU A 9 -0.88 -8.29 -3.68
C LEU A 9 -1.77 -8.81 -4.80
N ASP A 10 -2.22 -10.06 -4.72
CA ASP A 10 -3.15 -10.64 -5.70
C ASP A 10 -4.51 -9.93 -5.69
N GLU A 11 -5.06 -9.59 -4.52
CA GLU A 11 -6.27 -8.76 -4.44
C GLU A 11 -6.04 -7.35 -5.02
N LEU A 12 -4.88 -6.71 -4.77
CA LEU A 12 -4.54 -5.41 -5.36
C LEU A 12 -4.46 -5.46 -6.89
N ILE A 13 -3.99 -6.58 -7.45
CA ILE A 13 -3.91 -6.80 -8.90
C ILE A 13 -5.29 -7.13 -9.49
N GLN A 14 -6.09 -7.96 -8.81
CA GLN A 14 -7.40 -8.40 -9.29
C GLN A 14 -8.46 -7.30 -9.26
N THR A 15 -8.38 -6.39 -8.29
CA THR A 15 -9.46 -5.42 -8.08
C THR A 15 -9.39 -4.19 -8.98
N SER A 16 -8.24 -3.86 -9.61
CA SER A 16 -8.00 -2.56 -10.30
C SER A 16 -8.35 -1.30 -9.47
N HIS A 17 -8.80 -1.49 -8.23
CA HIS A 17 -9.28 -0.50 -7.28
C HIS A 17 -8.69 -0.91 -5.94
N ILE A 18 -7.74 -0.13 -5.46
CA ILE A 18 -7.04 -0.39 -4.22
C ILE A 18 -8.04 -0.19 -3.07
N ASP A 19 -8.50 -1.29 -2.45
CA ASP A 19 -9.29 -1.21 -1.22
C ASP A 19 -8.45 -0.55 -0.11
N PRO A 20 -8.93 0.53 0.53
CA PRO A 20 -8.16 1.26 1.53
C PRO A 20 -7.74 0.40 2.73
N GLN A 21 -8.58 -0.55 3.14
CA GLN A 21 -8.30 -1.43 4.28
C GLN A 21 -7.25 -2.47 3.91
N LEU A 22 -7.32 -3.00 2.69
CA LEU A 22 -6.32 -3.94 2.19
C LEU A 22 -4.95 -3.26 2.00
N ALA A 23 -4.93 -2.07 1.38
CA ALA A 23 -3.72 -1.27 1.24
C ALA A 23 -3.07 -1.00 2.59
N MET A 24 -3.87 -0.67 3.61
CA MET A 24 -3.39 -0.46 4.96
C MET A 24 -2.77 -1.72 5.57
N LYS A 25 -3.38 -2.90 5.40
CA LYS A 25 -2.81 -4.18 5.86
C LYS A 25 -1.46 -4.48 5.21
N VAL A 26 -1.34 -4.27 3.89
CA VAL A 26 -0.07 -4.47 3.15
C VAL A 26 1.00 -3.51 3.63
N LEU A 27 0.68 -2.22 3.72
CA LEU A 27 1.64 -1.19 4.12
C LEU A 27 2.11 -1.36 5.58
N LEU A 28 1.22 -1.81 6.47
CA LEU A 28 1.54 -2.14 7.85
C LEU A 28 2.42 -3.39 7.95
N GLN A 29 2.10 -4.47 7.23
CA GLN A 29 2.93 -5.67 7.20
C GLN A 29 4.30 -5.43 6.58
N ALA A 30 4.38 -4.55 5.59
CA ALA A 30 5.64 -4.15 4.98
C ALA A 30 6.43 -3.17 5.85
N GLY A 31 5.82 -2.51 6.85
CA GLY A 31 6.48 -1.54 7.72
C GLY A 31 6.80 -0.18 7.08
N HIS A 32 6.12 0.17 5.97
CA HIS A 32 6.43 1.39 5.20
C HIS A 32 5.48 2.57 5.48
N LEU A 33 4.41 2.36 6.26
CA LEU A 33 3.42 3.42 6.56
C LEU A 33 4.00 4.46 7.52
N HIS A 34 3.94 5.75 7.14
CA HIS A 34 4.40 6.85 7.99
C HIS A 34 3.25 7.48 8.79
N THR A 35 2.14 7.82 8.13
CA THR A 35 0.93 8.34 8.78
C THR A 35 -0.31 8.05 7.95
N TYR A 36 -1.47 8.02 8.59
CA TYR A 36 -2.77 7.85 7.97
C TYR A 36 -3.78 8.84 8.55
N ARG A 37 -4.80 9.18 7.75
CA ARG A 37 -5.96 9.99 8.17
C ARG A 37 -7.22 9.41 7.56
N PHE A 38 -8.28 9.37 8.37
CA PHE A 38 -9.63 9.08 7.92
C PHE A 38 -10.52 10.30 8.24
N CYS A 39 -11.21 10.83 7.24
CA CYS A 39 -12.14 11.96 7.39
C CYS A 39 -13.18 11.88 6.28
N ASP A 40 -14.46 12.09 6.61
CA ASP A 40 -15.56 12.12 5.64
C ASP A 40 -15.58 10.91 4.70
N GLU A 41 -15.40 9.72 5.26
CA GLU A 41 -15.33 8.44 4.52
C GLU A 41 -14.14 8.30 3.57
N VAL A 42 -13.23 9.28 3.53
CA VAL A 42 -12.01 9.28 2.71
C VAL A 42 -10.79 8.92 3.55
N TRP A 43 -10.02 7.96 3.06
CA TRP A 43 -8.72 7.60 3.61
C TRP A 43 -7.59 8.36 2.89
N THR A 44 -6.61 8.82 3.66
CA THR A 44 -5.36 9.36 3.16
C THR A 44 -4.20 8.65 3.82
N PHE A 45 -3.34 8.03 3.03
CA PHE A 45 -2.14 7.34 3.50
C PHE A 45 -0.90 8.07 3.03
N ILE A 46 0.08 8.23 3.91
CA ILE A 46 1.39 8.78 3.60
C ILE A 46 2.44 7.74 3.93
N ILE A 47 3.24 7.41 2.92
CA ILE A 47 4.28 6.40 2.95
C ILE A 47 5.58 7.12 2.65
N LYS A 48 6.63 6.90 3.44
CA LYS A 48 7.95 7.52 3.25
C LYS A 48 8.98 6.48 2.83
N ASN A 49 9.81 6.85 1.87
CA ASN A 49 10.86 6.01 1.30
C ASN A 49 10.41 4.59 0.89
N PRO A 50 9.21 4.39 0.29
CA PRO A 50 8.83 3.05 -0.13
C PRO A 50 9.76 2.53 -1.22
N ASN A 51 9.99 1.22 -1.18
CA ASN A 51 10.62 0.46 -2.25
C ASN A 51 9.57 -0.49 -2.82
N PHE A 52 9.10 -0.19 -4.03
CA PHE A 52 8.21 -1.08 -4.76
C PHE A 52 9.04 -1.97 -5.66
N LYS A 53 8.90 -3.28 -5.50
CA LYS A 53 9.47 -4.25 -6.43
C LYS A 53 8.36 -4.66 -7.40
N LEU A 54 8.40 -4.14 -8.62
CA LEU A 54 7.67 -4.71 -9.76
C LEU A 54 8.55 -5.78 -10.41
N GLU A 55 7.94 -6.68 -11.17
CA GLU A 55 8.58 -7.91 -11.70
C GLU A 55 9.95 -7.68 -12.36
N ASN A 56 10.15 -6.53 -13.02
CA ASN A 56 11.41 -6.18 -13.68
C ASN A 56 12.07 -4.89 -13.18
N GLU A 57 11.45 -4.16 -12.23
CA GLU A 57 11.91 -2.84 -11.82
C GLU A 57 11.71 -2.59 -10.32
N GLN A 58 12.71 -1.97 -9.70
CA GLN A 58 12.56 -1.41 -8.36
C GLN A 58 12.32 0.09 -8.46
N VAL A 59 11.16 0.53 -8.00
CA VAL A 59 10.79 1.93 -7.94
C VAL A 59 11.05 2.43 -6.52
N HIS A 60 12.00 3.36 -6.40
CA HIS A 60 12.26 4.11 -5.18
C HIS A 60 11.67 5.50 -5.30
N VAL A 61 10.89 5.92 -4.31
CA VAL A 61 10.37 7.28 -4.22
C VAL A 61 10.44 7.75 -2.78
N ASP A 62 10.64 9.05 -2.57
CA ASP A 62 10.80 9.61 -1.23
C ASP A 62 9.48 9.58 -0.43
N LYS A 63 8.36 9.76 -1.13
CA LYS A 63 7.04 9.85 -0.50
C LYS A 63 5.94 9.51 -1.49
N ILE A 64 4.97 8.73 -1.04
CA ILE A 64 3.70 8.53 -1.74
C ILE A 64 2.55 9.02 -0.86
N LYS A 65 1.54 9.62 -1.49
CA LYS A 65 0.23 9.88 -0.90
C LYS A 65 -0.82 9.09 -1.67
N ILE A 66 -1.57 8.24 -0.96
CA ILE A 66 -2.72 7.52 -1.51
C ILE A 66 -3.99 8.15 -0.93
N VAL A 67 -5.00 8.40 -1.77
CA VAL A 67 -6.33 8.87 -1.36
C VAL A 67 -7.34 7.90 -1.93
N ALA A 68 -8.20 7.35 -1.07
CA ALA A 68 -9.17 6.32 -1.43
C ALA A 68 -10.47 6.51 -0.64
#